data_AF-A0A3D9KE84-F1
#
_entry.id   AF-A0A3D9KE84-F1
#
_cell.length_a   1.000
_cell.length_b   1.000
_cell.length_c   1.000
_cell.angle_alpha   90.00
_cell.angle_beta   90.00
_cell.angle_gamma   90.00
#
_symmetry.space_group_name_H-M   'P 1'
#
loop_
_entity.id
_entity.type
_entity.pdbx_description
1 polymer ?
#
loop_
_entity_poly.entity_id
_entity_poly.type
_entity_poly.pdbx_seq_one_letter_code
_entity_poly.pdbx_strand_id
1 'polypeptide(L)'
;MRSKFPLLAAVLLAVLLAGCGAATNKNGATDAPITFPPASSLGGQATSTASEEPSVEPSESSPAPSTDQEQTSDAKIKELALEAVGYLRERDLGSLVTLIDPEQGLRFSPYPYVNVDTDLSFKPETFPTFKDEKKLKWGEADGSGEPIELTFRDYYEQFVYTKDFADAPQVNVNKIVGTGNAIFNVPEVYPGASYVEFYFPGFDEELDGMDWQSLVLVFTPAGDDWHLVGIVHGQWTI
;
A
#
# COMPACT_ATOMS: atom_id res chain seq x y z
N MET A 1 -1.02 42.41 -35.21
CA MET A 1 -2.24 42.11 -35.97
C MET A 1 -3.21 41.39 -35.06
N ARG A 2 -4.45 41.88 -34.96
CA ARG A 2 -5.53 41.37 -34.11
C ARG A 2 -6.57 40.65 -34.99
N SER A 3 -7.00 39.45 -34.61
CA SER A 3 -8.35 38.92 -34.85
C SER A 3 -8.55 37.76 -33.86
N LYS A 4 -9.29 37.91 -32.76
CA LYS A 4 -10.77 37.89 -32.61
C LYS A 4 -11.41 36.53 -32.97
N PHE A 5 -11.75 35.79 -31.92
CA PHE A 5 -12.71 34.67 -31.78
C PHE A 5 -14.12 34.99 -32.35
N PRO A 6 -14.98 33.99 -32.68
CA PRO A 6 -15.88 33.29 -31.71
C PRO A 6 -16.05 31.77 -32.00
N LEU A 7 -16.20 30.86 -31.03
CA LEU A 7 -17.37 30.53 -30.17
C LEU A 7 -18.59 29.98 -30.94
N LEU A 8 -18.74 28.64 -30.95
CA LEU A 8 -19.95 27.84 -31.25
C LEU A 8 -19.58 26.36 -30.97
N ALA A 9 -20.39 25.46 -30.43
CA ALA A 9 -21.63 25.47 -29.68
C ALA A 9 -21.80 24.04 -29.14
N ALA A 10 -22.45 23.91 -27.99
CA ALA A 10 -22.83 22.65 -27.37
C ALA A 10 -23.77 21.81 -28.26
N VAL A 11 -23.59 20.48 -28.25
CA VAL A 11 -24.64 19.49 -28.59
C VAL A 11 -24.42 18.29 -27.66
N LEU A 12 -25.17 18.18 -26.56
CA LEU A 12 -26.47 17.48 -26.41
C LEU A 12 -26.38 15.94 -26.47
N LEU A 13 -26.26 15.37 -25.27
CA LEU A 13 -26.92 14.18 -24.72
C LEU A 13 -27.85 13.40 -25.68
N ALA A 14 -27.53 12.13 -25.91
CA ALA A 14 -28.49 11.12 -26.36
C ALA A 14 -28.30 9.83 -25.57
N VAL A 15 -29.06 9.70 -24.48
CA VAL A 15 -29.32 8.45 -23.78
C VAL A 15 -30.28 7.63 -24.64
N LEU A 16 -29.86 6.46 -25.11
CA LEU A 16 -30.75 5.46 -25.69
C LEU A 16 -30.98 4.35 -24.67
N LEU A 17 -32.10 4.49 -23.95
CA LEU A 17 -32.76 3.40 -23.23
C LEU A 17 -33.49 2.52 -24.27
N ALA A 18 -32.97 1.32 -24.51
CA ALA A 18 -33.75 0.17 -24.95
C ALA A 18 -33.65 -0.84 -23.82
N GLY A 19 -34.69 -1.52 -23.35
CA GLY A 19 -36.05 -1.73 -23.81
C GLY A 19 -36.51 -2.98 -23.10
N CYS A 20 -37.70 -2.96 -22.50
CA CYS A 20 -38.23 -4.01 -21.64
C CYS A 20 -38.31 -5.39 -22.30
N GLY A 21 -38.00 -6.43 -21.53
CA GLY A 21 -38.35 -7.82 -21.81
C GLY A 21 -38.68 -8.55 -20.51
N ALA A 22 -39.95 -8.55 -20.12
CA ALA A 22 -40.46 -9.28 -18.96
C ALA A 22 -40.69 -10.76 -19.31
N ALA A 23 -40.17 -11.66 -18.49
CA ALA A 23 -40.64 -13.05 -18.40
C ALA A 23 -40.93 -13.37 -16.94
N THR A 24 -42.22 -13.42 -16.62
CA THR A 24 -42.79 -13.87 -15.37
C THR A 24 -42.61 -15.39 -15.24
N ASN A 25 -42.13 -15.87 -14.10
CA ASN A 25 -42.61 -17.15 -13.58
C ASN A 25 -42.76 -17.09 -12.05
N LYS A 26 -43.99 -17.34 -11.62
CA LYS A 26 -44.43 -17.47 -10.24
C LYS A 26 -44.04 -18.87 -9.74
N ASN A 27 -43.68 -18.98 -8.46
CA ASN A 27 -44.37 -19.80 -7.46
C ASN A 27 -43.49 -19.99 -6.21
N GLY A 28 -44.11 -19.83 -5.03
CA GLY A 28 -43.57 -20.36 -3.76
C GLY A 28 -43.59 -19.38 -2.61
N ALA A 29 -44.78 -19.00 -2.16
CA ALA A 29 -44.99 -18.28 -0.91
C ALA A 29 -44.95 -19.25 0.29
N THR A 30 -44.25 -18.87 1.36
CA THR A 30 -44.65 -19.16 2.74
C THR A 30 -44.22 -17.99 3.62
N ASP A 31 -45.21 -17.22 4.06
CA ASP A 31 -45.17 -16.22 5.13
C ASP A 31 -44.90 -16.88 6.49
N ALA A 32 -44.03 -16.27 7.32
CA ALA A 32 -44.36 -15.95 8.71
C ALA A 32 -43.26 -15.04 9.34
N PRO A 33 -43.63 -14.08 10.21
CA PRO A 33 -42.75 -13.04 10.72
C PRO A 33 -42.08 -13.42 12.05
N ILE A 34 -40.88 -12.91 12.32
CA ILE A 34 -40.31 -12.95 13.68
C ILE A 34 -40.06 -11.53 14.19
N THR A 35 -40.84 -11.24 15.23
CA THR A 35 -40.89 -10.07 16.10
C THR A 35 -39.78 -10.15 17.16
N PHE A 36 -39.14 -9.02 17.48
CA PHE A 36 -38.41 -8.79 18.74
C PHE A 36 -39.17 -7.74 19.57
N PRO A 37 -38.96 -7.53 20.89
CA PRO A 37 -38.37 -8.32 21.98
C PRO A 37 -39.36 -8.41 23.20
N PRO A 38 -38.94 -8.80 24.43
CA PRO A 38 -38.50 -7.76 25.38
C PRO A 38 -37.41 -8.18 26.39
N ALA A 39 -36.88 -7.16 27.08
CA ALA A 39 -35.96 -7.23 28.21
C ALA A 39 -36.59 -7.86 29.48
N SER A 40 -35.74 -8.43 30.33
CA SER A 40 -36.03 -8.63 31.75
C SER A 40 -34.75 -8.55 32.58
N SER A 41 -34.87 -7.78 33.65
CA SER A 41 -33.86 -7.44 34.63
C SER A 41 -33.99 -8.27 35.91
N LEU A 42 -32.92 -8.20 36.72
CA LEU A 42 -32.85 -8.24 38.19
C LEU A 42 -32.74 -9.57 38.94
N GLY A 43 -31.70 -9.59 39.80
CA GLY A 43 -31.44 -10.50 40.91
C GLY A 43 -29.99 -10.99 40.88
N GLY A 44 -29.00 -10.49 41.63
CA GLY A 44 -29.01 -9.77 42.88
C GLY A 44 -28.55 -10.69 44.02
N GLN A 45 -27.24 -10.79 44.29
CA GLN A 45 -26.73 -10.96 45.65
C GLN A 45 -25.25 -10.62 45.77
N ALA A 46 -24.95 -9.81 46.78
CA ALA A 46 -23.64 -9.35 47.20
C ALA A 46 -23.05 -10.30 48.26
N THR A 47 -21.73 -10.39 48.29
CA THR A 47 -20.96 -10.62 49.52
C THR A 47 -19.56 -10.04 49.36
N SER A 48 -19.28 -9.01 50.16
CA SER A 48 -17.95 -8.47 50.42
C SER A 48 -17.19 -9.36 51.41
N THR A 49 -15.87 -9.47 51.27
CA THR A 49 -14.89 -9.56 52.37
C THR A 49 -13.50 -9.20 51.82
N ALA A 50 -12.74 -8.43 52.60
CA ALA A 50 -11.50 -7.74 52.25
C ALA A 50 -10.24 -8.40 52.84
N SER A 51 -9.06 -7.92 52.37
CA SER A 51 -7.70 -8.02 52.94
C SER A 51 -7.06 -9.42 52.91
N GLU A 52 -5.79 -9.64 52.54
CA GLU A 52 -4.55 -8.88 52.77
C GLU A 52 -3.40 -9.45 51.90
N GLU A 53 -2.41 -8.63 51.55
CA GLU A 53 -1.15 -8.97 50.87
C GLU A 53 -0.11 -9.55 51.87
N PRO A 54 0.86 -10.38 51.45
CA PRO A 54 2.24 -9.87 51.21
C PRO A 54 2.91 -10.55 49.97
N SER A 55 3.58 -9.82 49.06
CA SER A 55 4.97 -9.30 49.08
C SER A 55 6.04 -10.26 48.50
N VAL A 56 6.56 -9.87 47.30
CA VAL A 56 7.91 -10.03 46.65
C VAL A 56 8.59 -11.41 46.52
N GLU A 57 9.39 -11.83 45.52
CA GLU A 57 9.99 -11.41 44.21
C GLU A 57 10.83 -12.65 43.73
N PRO A 58 11.58 -12.69 42.59
CA PRO A 58 11.74 -11.73 41.49
C PRO A 58 11.53 -12.31 40.08
N SER A 59 11.11 -11.41 39.19
CA SER A 59 11.14 -11.55 37.73
C SER A 59 12.56 -11.48 37.19
N GLU A 60 12.93 -12.42 36.32
CA GLU A 60 14.09 -12.29 35.44
C GLU A 60 13.85 -11.12 34.48
N SER A 61 14.65 -10.07 34.64
CA SER A 61 14.66 -8.89 33.77
C SER A 61 15.30 -9.26 32.43
N SER A 62 14.48 -9.35 31.39
CA SER A 62 14.93 -9.22 30.00
C SER A 62 15.15 -7.72 29.73
N PRO A 63 16.31 -7.28 29.22
CA PRO A 63 16.53 -5.88 28.91
C PRO A 63 15.61 -5.43 27.78
N ALA A 64 14.77 -4.43 28.04
CA ALA A 64 14.01 -3.73 27.02
C ALA A 64 14.98 -3.03 26.04
N PRO A 65 14.74 -3.06 24.72
CA PRO A 65 15.56 -2.34 23.76
C PRO A 65 15.47 -0.83 24.03
N SER A 66 16.63 -0.17 24.03
CA SER A 66 16.77 1.27 24.31
C SER A 66 16.20 2.10 23.15
N THR A 67 15.22 2.97 23.45
CA THR A 67 14.53 3.86 22.50
C THR A 67 15.46 4.73 21.66
N ASP A 68 16.65 5.07 22.16
CA ASP A 68 17.62 5.91 21.44
C ASP A 68 18.24 5.22 20.20
N GLN A 69 18.39 3.89 20.23
CA GLN A 69 18.93 3.11 19.11
C GLN A 69 17.92 3.02 17.97
N GLU A 70 16.64 2.83 18.31
CA GLU A 70 15.53 2.74 17.36
C GLU A 70 15.27 4.08 16.66
N GLN A 71 15.32 5.19 17.39
CA GLN A 71 15.19 6.52 16.80
C GLN A 71 16.36 6.87 15.85
N THR A 72 17.57 6.40 16.17
CA THR A 72 18.75 6.61 15.32
C THR A 72 18.67 5.79 14.04
N SER A 73 18.17 4.54 14.11
CA SER A 73 17.94 3.71 12.91
C SER A 73 16.84 4.29 12.02
N ASP A 74 15.74 4.79 12.59
CA ASP A 74 14.64 5.38 11.82
C ASP A 74 15.09 6.62 11.02
N ALA A 75 15.95 7.45 11.62
CA ALA A 75 16.52 8.61 10.93
C ALA A 75 17.41 8.20 9.76
N LYS A 76 18.29 7.20 9.94
CA LYS A 76 19.16 6.67 8.87
C LYS A 76 18.34 6.05 7.74
N ILE A 77 17.31 5.27 8.08
CA ILE A 77 16.39 4.67 7.10
C ILE A 77 15.63 5.75 6.31
N LYS A 78 15.16 6.79 6.98
CA LYS A 78 14.47 7.90 6.32
C LYS A 78 15.38 8.64 5.33
N GLU A 79 16.64 8.90 5.70
CA GLU A 79 17.62 9.53 4.81
C GLU A 79 17.89 8.66 3.58
N LEU A 80 18.13 7.35 3.77
CA LEU A 80 18.32 6.40 2.68
C LEU A 80 17.09 6.31 1.76
N ALA A 81 15.89 6.36 2.32
CA ALA A 81 14.66 6.39 1.54
C ALA A 81 14.50 7.68 0.72
N LEU A 82 14.87 8.83 1.29
CA LEU A 82 14.87 10.12 0.57
C LEU A 82 15.88 10.13 -0.58
N GLU A 83 17.04 9.49 -0.40
CA GLU A 83 18.02 9.28 -1.46
C GLU A 83 17.45 8.38 -2.56
N ALA A 84 16.91 7.21 -2.19
CA ALA A 84 16.34 6.26 -3.14
C ALA A 84 15.18 6.85 -3.95
N VAL A 85 14.24 7.56 -3.32
CA VAL A 85 13.14 8.23 -4.04
C VAL A 85 13.64 9.36 -4.95
N GLY A 86 14.76 10.00 -4.60
CA GLY A 86 15.46 10.96 -5.46
C GLY A 86 16.00 10.30 -6.73
N TYR A 87 16.67 9.15 -6.61
CA TYR A 87 17.12 8.38 -7.77
C TYR A 87 15.94 7.93 -8.64
N LEU A 88 14.81 7.56 -8.02
CA LEU A 88 13.60 7.24 -8.77
C LEU A 88 13.09 8.47 -9.56
N ARG A 89 12.95 9.62 -8.90
CA ARG A 89 12.53 10.87 -9.56
C ARG A 89 13.37 11.22 -10.78
N GLU A 90 14.68 11.10 -10.65
CA GLU A 90 15.65 11.46 -11.67
C GLU A 90 15.84 10.37 -12.73
N ARG A 91 15.17 9.21 -12.57
CA ARG A 91 15.35 8.02 -13.39
C ARG A 91 16.80 7.53 -13.41
N ASP A 92 17.53 7.76 -12.31
CA ASP A 92 18.92 7.32 -12.15
C ASP A 92 18.99 5.88 -11.66
N LEU A 93 18.76 4.96 -12.59
CA LEU A 93 18.90 3.52 -12.31
C LEU A 93 20.34 3.15 -11.91
N GLY A 94 21.35 3.91 -12.35
CA GLY A 94 22.74 3.62 -12.06
C GLY A 94 23.07 3.77 -10.57
N SER A 95 22.55 4.82 -9.95
CA SER A 95 22.66 5.03 -8.50
C SER A 95 21.66 4.16 -7.72
N LEU A 96 20.45 3.94 -8.24
CA LEU A 96 19.47 3.07 -7.57
C LEU A 96 20.00 1.65 -7.37
N VAL A 97 20.65 1.04 -8.38
CA VAL A 97 21.13 -0.34 -8.29
C VAL A 97 22.24 -0.53 -7.26
N THR A 98 22.94 0.52 -6.84
CA THR A 98 23.96 0.42 -5.79
C THR A 98 23.37 0.26 -4.40
N LEU A 99 22.08 0.57 -4.23
CA LEU A 99 21.36 0.38 -2.97
C LEU A 99 20.75 -1.02 -2.83
N ILE A 100 20.72 -1.79 -3.91
CA ILE A 100 20.01 -3.08 -3.98
C ILE A 100 20.82 -4.18 -3.30
N ASP A 101 20.16 -5.03 -2.53
CA ASP A 101 20.79 -6.22 -1.96
C ASP A 101 21.25 -7.18 -3.08
N PRO A 102 22.53 -7.56 -3.15
CA PRO A 102 23.06 -8.38 -4.25
C PRO A 102 22.56 -9.84 -4.22
N GLU A 103 22.12 -10.32 -3.06
CA GLU A 103 21.61 -11.69 -2.91
C GLU A 103 20.11 -11.75 -3.13
N GLN A 104 19.34 -10.89 -2.45
CA GLN A 104 17.88 -10.86 -2.50
C GLN A 104 17.32 -10.16 -3.75
N GLY A 105 18.03 -9.15 -4.26
CA GLY A 105 17.54 -8.28 -5.32
C GLY A 105 16.45 -7.32 -4.88
N LEU A 106 15.94 -6.54 -5.83
CA LEU A 106 14.85 -5.59 -5.64
C LEU A 106 13.55 -6.13 -6.21
N ARG A 107 12.59 -6.42 -5.34
CA ARG A 107 11.24 -6.85 -5.71
C ARG A 107 10.34 -5.65 -6.01
N PHE A 108 9.50 -5.81 -7.03
CA PHE A 108 8.48 -4.84 -7.43
C PHE A 108 7.09 -5.42 -7.21
N SER A 109 6.28 -4.74 -6.40
CA SER A 109 4.89 -5.14 -6.15
C SER A 109 3.94 -4.03 -6.61
N PRO A 110 3.01 -4.33 -7.55
CA PRO A 110 2.07 -3.34 -8.09
C PRO A 110 1.00 -2.88 -7.09
N TYR A 111 0.87 -3.55 -5.94
CA TYR A 111 -0.12 -3.26 -4.91
C TYR A 111 0.47 -3.53 -3.51
N PRO A 112 -0.20 -3.12 -2.40
CA PRO A 112 0.34 -3.29 -1.04
C PRO A 112 0.66 -4.72 -0.60
N TYR A 113 0.08 -5.73 -1.26
CA TYR A 113 0.34 -7.13 -0.97
C TYR A 113 1.51 -7.65 -1.80
N VAL A 114 2.64 -7.93 -1.14
CA VAL A 114 3.82 -8.52 -1.75
C VAL A 114 3.61 -10.01 -1.97
N ASN A 115 3.62 -10.43 -3.23
CA ASN A 115 3.48 -11.82 -3.65
C ASN A 115 4.83 -12.40 -4.01
N VAL A 116 5.41 -13.20 -3.10
CA VAL A 116 6.79 -13.70 -3.27
C VAL A 116 6.98 -14.65 -4.45
N ASP A 117 5.90 -15.26 -4.94
CA ASP A 117 5.92 -16.26 -6.01
C ASP A 117 5.78 -15.63 -7.39
N THR A 118 5.12 -14.48 -7.50
CA THR A 118 4.75 -13.86 -8.79
C THR A 118 5.32 -12.47 -9.00
N ASP A 119 5.60 -11.71 -7.94
CA ASP A 119 6.24 -10.40 -8.05
C ASP A 119 7.67 -10.55 -8.56
N LEU A 120 8.03 -9.73 -9.54
CA LEU A 120 9.36 -9.77 -10.15
C LEU A 120 10.40 -9.16 -9.21
N SER A 121 11.53 -9.85 -9.06
CA SER A 121 12.72 -9.34 -8.38
C SER A 121 13.93 -9.37 -9.30
N PHE A 122 14.73 -8.31 -9.25
CA PHE A 122 15.93 -8.17 -10.08
C PHE A 122 17.16 -7.91 -9.22
N LYS A 123 18.24 -8.62 -9.54
CA LYS A 123 19.55 -8.37 -8.95
C LYS A 123 20.23 -7.19 -9.64
N PRO A 124 21.22 -6.53 -9.02
CA PRO A 124 21.93 -5.41 -9.64
C PRO A 124 22.46 -5.74 -11.04
N GLU A 125 22.99 -6.94 -11.25
CA GLU A 125 23.59 -7.35 -12.52
C GLU A 125 22.59 -7.69 -13.63
N THR A 126 21.33 -7.95 -13.29
CA THR A 126 20.24 -8.26 -14.24
C THR A 126 19.14 -7.20 -14.23
N PHE A 127 19.41 -6.05 -13.62
CA PHE A 127 18.41 -5.00 -13.45
C PHE A 127 17.95 -4.45 -14.82
N PRO A 128 16.63 -4.34 -15.05
CA PRO A 128 16.11 -3.92 -16.34
C PRO A 128 16.41 -2.45 -16.61
N THR A 129 16.50 -2.09 -17.89
CA THR A 129 16.74 -0.72 -18.34
C THR A 129 15.49 -0.13 -18.98
N PHE A 130 15.38 1.20 -19.00
CA PHE A 130 14.29 1.88 -19.73
C PHE A 130 14.31 1.68 -21.25
N LYS A 131 15.34 1.03 -21.81
CA LYS A 131 15.43 0.71 -23.24
C LYS A 131 14.93 -0.70 -23.54
N ASP A 132 14.64 -1.50 -22.52
CA ASP A 132 14.21 -2.88 -22.71
C ASP A 132 12.76 -2.89 -23.22
N GLU A 133 12.56 -3.47 -24.41
CA GLU A 133 11.25 -3.53 -25.06
C GLU A 133 10.47 -4.80 -24.70
N LYS A 134 11.11 -5.74 -23.99
CA LYS A 134 10.47 -6.99 -23.57
C LYS A 134 9.41 -6.69 -22.51
N LYS A 135 8.19 -7.14 -22.76
CA LYS A 135 7.13 -7.15 -21.75
C LYS A 135 7.33 -8.29 -20.76
N LEU A 136 7.10 -8.00 -19.49
CA LEU A 136 7.13 -8.96 -18.38
C LEU A 136 5.76 -8.95 -17.70
N LYS A 137 5.38 -10.07 -17.09
CA LYS A 137 4.19 -10.14 -16.23
C LYS A 137 4.57 -9.67 -14.84
N TRP A 138 4.09 -8.51 -14.43
CA TRP A 138 4.41 -7.84 -13.16
C TRP A 138 3.43 -8.16 -12.02
N GLY A 139 2.37 -8.91 -12.33
CA GLY A 139 1.29 -9.22 -11.40
C GLY A 139 -0.04 -9.33 -12.14
N GLU A 140 -1.12 -9.10 -11.42
CA GLU A 140 -2.50 -9.14 -11.91
C GLU A 140 -3.21 -7.88 -11.44
N ALA A 141 -3.99 -7.25 -12.32
CA ALA A 141 -4.67 -6.00 -12.07
C ALA A 141 -5.81 -6.20 -11.07
N ASP A 142 -5.82 -5.37 -10.04
CA ASP A 142 -6.85 -5.39 -9.00
C ASP A 142 -8.27 -5.26 -9.58
N GLY A 143 -9.23 -6.00 -8.99
CA GLY A 143 -10.61 -6.10 -9.45
C GLY A 143 -10.85 -6.97 -10.71
N SER A 144 -10.03 -6.82 -11.76
CA SER A 144 -10.21 -7.57 -13.02
C SER A 144 -9.50 -8.93 -13.04
N GLY A 145 -8.36 -9.06 -12.35
CA GLY A 145 -7.48 -10.23 -12.40
C GLY A 145 -6.68 -10.37 -13.70
N GLU A 146 -6.78 -9.42 -14.64
CA GLU A 146 -6.04 -9.47 -15.90
C GLU A 146 -4.53 -9.29 -15.66
N PRO A 147 -3.64 -9.99 -16.40
CA PRO A 147 -2.21 -9.92 -16.18
C PRO A 147 -1.66 -8.52 -16.50
N ILE A 148 -0.81 -7.99 -15.62
CA ILE A 148 -0.08 -6.73 -15.83
C ILE A 148 1.13 -7.02 -16.71
N GLU A 149 0.96 -7.00 -18.03
CA GLU A 149 2.03 -7.25 -19.01
C GLU A 149 2.59 -5.95 -19.61
N LEU A 150 3.70 -5.47 -19.03
CA LEU A 150 4.29 -4.17 -19.33
C LEU A 150 5.80 -4.27 -19.58
N THR A 151 6.33 -3.34 -20.38
CA THR A 151 7.79 -3.11 -20.39
C THR A 151 8.23 -2.54 -19.04
N PHE A 152 9.52 -2.59 -18.71
CA PHE A 152 9.98 -1.99 -17.46
C PHE A 152 9.67 -0.49 -17.39
N ARG A 153 9.82 0.24 -18.51
CA ARG A 153 9.47 1.67 -18.56
C ARG A 153 7.99 1.90 -18.26
N ASP A 154 7.10 1.15 -18.91
CA ASP A 154 5.66 1.36 -18.75
C ASP A 154 5.19 0.97 -17.33
N TYR A 155 5.78 -0.08 -16.76
CA TYR A 155 5.53 -0.46 -15.37
C TYR A 155 6.03 0.62 -14.40
N TYR A 156 7.24 1.13 -14.65
CA TYR A 156 7.84 2.18 -13.84
C TYR A 156 6.93 3.42 -13.74
N GLU A 157 6.39 3.86 -14.88
CA GLU A 157 5.51 5.05 -14.93
C GLU A 157 4.12 4.80 -14.32
N GLN A 158 3.64 3.56 -14.32
CA GLN A 158 2.31 3.20 -13.82
C GLN A 158 2.27 2.72 -12.37
N PHE A 159 3.38 2.23 -11.82
CA PHE A 159 3.42 1.61 -10.49
C PHE A 159 4.63 2.00 -9.64
N VAL A 160 5.73 2.51 -10.21
CA VAL A 160 6.92 2.89 -9.39
C VAL A 160 6.94 4.37 -9.09
N TYR A 161 6.72 5.21 -10.10
CA TYR A 161 6.84 6.66 -9.98
C TYR A 161 5.67 7.38 -10.65
N THR A 162 4.46 7.08 -10.19
CA THR A 162 3.19 7.64 -10.67
C THR A 162 2.99 9.10 -10.28
N LYS A 163 3.66 9.55 -9.22
CA LYS A 163 3.63 10.90 -8.65
C LYS A 163 5.04 11.29 -8.21
N ASP A 164 5.24 12.58 -7.97
CA ASP A 164 6.50 13.09 -7.39
C ASP A 164 6.58 12.73 -5.91
N PHE A 165 6.83 11.46 -5.61
CA PHE A 165 6.89 10.94 -4.25
C PHE A 165 8.03 11.56 -3.42
N ALA A 166 9.02 12.19 -4.07
CA ALA A 166 10.05 12.94 -3.36
C ALA A 166 9.50 14.21 -2.69
N ASP A 167 8.39 14.74 -3.23
CA ASP A 167 7.66 15.91 -2.72
C ASP A 167 6.37 15.50 -1.97
N ALA A 168 6.25 14.23 -1.56
CA ALA A 168 5.08 13.76 -0.82
C ALA A 168 4.89 14.52 0.50
N PRO A 169 3.65 14.94 0.84
CA PRO A 169 3.38 15.72 2.06
C PRO A 169 3.56 14.90 3.33
N GLN A 170 3.57 13.57 3.24
CA GLN A 170 3.76 12.67 4.36
C GLN A 170 4.83 11.63 4.03
N VAL A 171 5.81 11.50 4.93
CA VAL A 171 6.88 10.49 4.88
C VAL A 171 6.92 9.76 6.21
N ASN A 172 6.44 8.52 6.21
CA ASN A 172 6.25 7.70 7.41
C ASN A 172 7.25 6.55 7.44
N VAL A 173 7.97 6.40 8.56
CA VAL A 173 8.88 5.26 8.77
C VAL A 173 8.13 4.20 9.58
N ASN A 174 8.21 2.93 9.15
CA ASN A 174 7.63 1.77 9.81
C ASN A 174 6.13 1.91 10.15
N LYS A 175 5.41 2.67 9.33
CA LYS A 175 3.99 2.93 9.46
C LYS A 175 3.38 3.18 8.09
N ILE A 176 2.30 2.47 7.78
CA ILE A 176 1.44 2.73 6.62
C ILE A 176 0.24 3.56 7.05
N VAL A 177 -0.06 4.61 6.30
CA VAL A 177 -1.27 5.44 6.49
C VAL A 177 -2.28 5.28 5.36
N GLY A 178 -1.88 4.74 4.20
CA GLY A 178 -2.80 4.39 3.13
C GLY A 178 -3.86 3.40 3.59
N THR A 179 -5.11 3.61 3.14
CA THR A 179 -6.28 2.82 3.56
C THR A 179 -6.92 2.13 2.37
N GLY A 180 -7.39 0.89 2.51
CA GLY A 180 -8.02 0.17 1.40
C GLY A 180 -8.24 -1.30 1.73
N ASN A 181 -8.51 -2.09 0.69
CA ASN A 181 -8.83 -3.50 0.83
C ASN A 181 -7.58 -4.40 0.82
N ALA A 182 -6.47 -3.94 0.25
CA ALA A 182 -5.24 -4.71 0.18
C ALA A 182 -4.58 -4.88 1.57
N ILE A 183 -4.17 -6.11 1.87
CA ILE A 183 -3.37 -6.43 3.05
C ILE A 183 -1.93 -5.98 2.79
N PHE A 184 -1.37 -5.20 3.72
CA PHE A 184 0.05 -4.88 3.73
C PHE A 184 0.81 -5.95 4.51
N ASN A 185 1.59 -6.80 3.81
CA ASN A 185 2.26 -7.97 4.37
C ASN A 185 3.81 -7.87 4.37
N VAL A 186 4.37 -6.66 4.22
CA VAL A 186 5.82 -6.44 4.20
C VAL A 186 6.51 -6.95 5.47
N PRO A 187 5.99 -6.72 6.70
CA PRO A 187 6.62 -7.24 7.91
C PRO A 187 6.72 -8.76 7.97
N GLU A 188 5.77 -9.48 7.36
CA GLU A 188 5.76 -10.94 7.27
C GLU A 188 6.72 -11.45 6.19
N VAL A 189 6.78 -10.78 5.03
CA VAL A 189 7.64 -11.17 3.91
C VAL A 189 9.11 -10.86 4.20
N TYR A 190 9.39 -9.74 4.88
CA TYR A 190 10.74 -9.28 5.20
C TYR A 190 10.90 -9.10 6.73
N PRO A 191 11.06 -10.19 7.50
CA PRO A 191 11.23 -10.09 8.95
C PRO A 191 12.45 -9.25 9.33
N GLY A 192 12.24 -8.23 10.18
CA GLY A 192 13.30 -7.33 10.63
C GLY A 192 13.68 -6.23 9.62
N ALA A 193 12.97 -6.13 8.50
CA ALA A 193 13.09 -4.99 7.60
C ALA A 193 12.47 -3.73 8.21
N SER A 194 12.96 -2.57 7.76
CA SER A 194 12.29 -1.29 7.93
C SER A 194 11.71 -0.83 6.59
N TYR A 195 10.67 -0.02 6.61
CA TYR A 195 10.08 0.53 5.40
C TYR A 195 9.70 2.00 5.55
N VAL A 196 9.69 2.72 4.45
CA VAL A 196 9.31 4.14 4.39
C VAL A 196 8.21 4.34 3.37
N GLU A 197 7.09 4.91 3.79
CA GLU A 197 5.97 5.27 2.93
C GLU A 197 6.01 6.76 2.59
N PHE A 198 5.99 7.07 1.30
CA PHE A 198 5.76 8.40 0.74
C PHE A 198 4.29 8.49 0.32
N TYR A 199 3.48 9.24 1.06
CA TYR A 199 2.02 9.20 0.96
C TYR A 199 1.42 10.52 0.48
N PHE A 200 0.56 10.43 -0.54
CA PHE A 200 -0.36 11.48 -0.97
C PHE A 200 -1.79 11.10 -0.52
N PRO A 201 -2.49 11.97 0.25
CA PRO A 201 -3.81 11.66 0.80
C PRO A 201 -4.96 11.62 -0.20
N GLY A 202 -4.71 11.93 -1.47
CA GLY A 202 -5.72 12.12 -2.51
C GLY A 202 -5.50 13.44 -3.22
N PHE A 203 -6.13 13.60 -4.38
CA PHE A 203 -5.93 14.75 -5.27
C PHE A 203 -7.25 15.44 -5.61
N ASP A 204 -8.33 14.67 -5.78
CA ASP A 204 -9.67 15.15 -6.06
C ASP A 204 -10.56 15.08 -4.81
N GLU A 205 -11.08 16.24 -4.38
CA GLU A 205 -11.98 16.34 -3.23
C GLU A 205 -13.29 15.56 -3.46
N GLU A 206 -13.75 15.41 -4.70
CA GLU A 206 -14.97 14.65 -5.02
C GLU A 206 -14.80 13.14 -4.82
N LEU A 207 -13.56 12.66 -4.77
CA LEU A 207 -13.23 11.25 -4.57
C LEU A 207 -13.03 10.89 -3.09
N ASP A 208 -13.22 11.84 -2.16
CA ASP A 208 -13.14 11.63 -0.70
C ASP A 208 -11.87 10.89 -0.26
N GLY A 209 -10.74 11.19 -0.92
CA GLY A 209 -9.45 10.56 -0.67
C GLY A 209 -9.29 9.15 -1.23
N MET A 210 -10.26 8.58 -1.95
CA MET A 210 -10.14 7.26 -2.60
C MET A 210 -9.11 7.24 -3.75
N ASP A 211 -8.60 8.40 -4.16
CA ASP A 211 -7.54 8.53 -5.15
C ASP A 211 -6.14 8.74 -4.54
N TRP A 212 -6.00 8.44 -3.24
CA TRP A 212 -4.70 8.42 -2.57
C TRP A 212 -3.70 7.52 -3.30
N GLN A 213 -2.43 7.88 -3.20
CA GLN A 213 -1.33 7.07 -3.73
C GLN A 213 -0.16 7.10 -2.76
N SER A 214 0.56 5.98 -2.66
CA SER A 214 1.83 5.93 -1.96
C SER A 214 2.87 5.08 -2.65
N LEU A 215 4.12 5.36 -2.31
CA LEU A 215 5.27 4.55 -2.65
C LEU A 215 5.89 4.07 -1.35
N VAL A 216 6.03 2.75 -1.18
CA VAL A 216 6.71 2.16 -0.03
C VAL A 216 8.03 1.57 -0.47
N LEU A 217 9.11 2.05 0.16
CA LEU A 217 10.47 1.52 -0.02
C LEU A 217 10.82 0.63 1.18
N VAL A 218 11.26 -0.59 0.92
CA VAL A 218 11.55 -1.61 1.94
C VAL A 218 13.05 -1.87 2.01
N PHE A 219 13.59 -1.84 3.23
CA PHE A 219 15.01 -1.96 3.50
C PHE A 219 15.31 -3.09 4.49
N THR A 220 16.29 -3.94 4.17
CA THR A 220 16.78 -4.98 5.08
C THR A 220 18.15 -4.63 5.64
N PRO A 221 18.46 -4.99 6.90
CA PRO A 221 19.74 -4.71 7.50
C PRO A 221 20.86 -5.55 6.85
N ALA A 222 22.01 -4.93 6.63
CA ALA A 222 23.22 -5.53 6.06
C ALA A 222 24.45 -5.06 6.85
N GLY A 223 24.74 -5.76 7.96
CA GLY A 223 25.75 -5.30 8.91
C GLY A 223 25.32 -3.99 9.58
N ASP A 224 26.14 -2.94 9.46
CA ASP A 224 25.82 -1.60 9.95
C ASP A 224 25.03 -0.75 8.93
N ASP A 225 24.82 -1.27 7.72
CA ASP A 225 24.12 -0.61 6.61
C ASP A 225 22.79 -1.27 6.28
N TRP A 226 22.11 -0.76 5.25
CA TRP A 226 20.79 -1.19 4.83
C TRP A 226 20.74 -1.28 3.31
N HIS A 227 20.05 -2.30 2.80
CA HIS A 227 19.83 -2.47 1.37
C HIS A 227 18.36 -2.34 1.03
N LEU A 228 18.06 -1.72 -0.11
CA LEU A 228 16.74 -1.67 -0.71
C LEU A 228 16.38 -3.03 -1.32
N VAL A 229 15.27 -3.61 -0.88
CA VAL A 229 14.82 -4.95 -1.30
C VAL A 229 13.39 -4.98 -1.85
N GLY A 230 12.62 -3.90 -1.65
CA GLY A 230 11.26 -3.81 -2.13
C GLY A 230 10.86 -2.41 -2.56
N ILE A 231 10.15 -2.32 -3.68
CA ILE A 231 9.34 -1.18 -4.10
C ILE A 231 7.90 -1.66 -4.19
N VAL A 232 7.02 -1.07 -3.38
CA VAL A 232 5.61 -1.46 -3.28
C VAL A 232 4.75 -0.24 -3.58
N HIS A 233 3.87 -0.38 -4.57
CA HIS A 233 2.91 0.66 -4.91
C HIS A 233 1.69 0.59 -4.01
N GLY A 234 1.28 1.73 -3.48
CA GLY A 234 0.06 1.90 -2.72
C GLY A 234 -0.95 2.71 -3.50
N GLN A 235 -2.16 2.19 -3.61
CA GLN A 235 -3.34 2.92 -4.05
C GLN A 235 -4.60 2.23 -3.53
N TRP A 236 -5.75 2.89 -3.64
CA TRP A 236 -7.02 2.25 -3.36
C TRP A 236 -7.23 1.03 -4.29
N THR A 237 -7.63 -0.09 -3.68
CA THR A 237 -7.98 -1.36 -4.36
C THR A 237 -9.42 -1.74 -4.02
N ILE A 238 -10.06 -2.54 -4.87
CA ILE A 238 -11.49 -2.91 -4.81
C ILE A 238 -11.72 -4.38 -4.45
#